data_AF-A0A0S2DA25-F1
#
_entry.id   AF-A0A0S2DA25-F1
#
_cell.length_a   1.000
_cell.length_b   1.000
_cell.length_c   1.000
_cell.angle_alpha   90.00
_cell.angle_beta   90.00
_cell.angle_gamma   90.00
#
_symmetry.space_group_name_H-M   'P 1'
#
loop_
_entity.id
_entity.type
_entity.pdbx_description
1 polymer ?
#
loop_
_entity_poly.entity_id
_entity_poly.type
_entity_poly.pdbx_seq_one_letter_code
_entity_poly.pdbx_strand_id
1 'polypeptide(L)' 'MNVWVQLAIWLVSYFVSAAARPKPPQPKPAAFGDFQFPQATEGTPQAVIFGDVWISDWMVLGVGQYRTQAIKQKGGKK' A
#
# COMPACT_ATOMS: atom_id res chain seq x y z
N MET A 1 -24.02 -2.61 -45.12
CA MET A 1 -23.17 -2.28 -43.96
C MET A 1 -21.74 -2.18 -44.46
N ASN A 2 -21.15 -0.98 -44.54
CA ASN A 2 -19.80 -0.79 -45.08
C ASN A 2 -18.75 -1.29 -44.07
N VAL A 3 -17.62 -1.82 -44.55
CA VAL A 3 -16.50 -2.32 -43.73
C VAL A 3 -16.02 -1.27 -42.71
N TRP A 4 -16.04 0.01 -43.08
CA TRP A 4 -15.72 1.14 -42.19
C TRP A 4 -16.65 1.26 -40.98
N VAL A 5 -17.93 0.93 -41.14
CA VAL A 5 -18.91 0.97 -40.04
C VAL A 5 -18.65 -0.19 -39.07
N GLN A 6 -18.30 -1.37 -39.58
CA GLN A 6 -17.91 -2.51 -38.73
C GLN A 6 -16.62 -2.23 -37.96
N LEU A 7 -15.64 -1.59 -38.60
CA LEU A 7 -14.39 -1.19 -37.95
C LEU A 7 -14.64 -0.19 -36.81
N ALA A 8 -15.53 0.78 -37.02
CA ALA A 8 -15.91 1.76 -36.01
C ALA A 8 -16.61 1.10 -34.82
N ILE A 9 -17.56 0.18 -35.08
CA ILE A 9 -18.24 -0.58 -34.02
C ILE A 9 -17.23 -1.38 -33.20
N TRP A 10 -16.27 -2.03 -33.85
CA TRP A 10 -15.25 -2.83 -33.17
C TRP A 10 -14.37 -2.00 -32.23
N LEU A 11 -13.91 -0.83 -32.70
CA LEU A 11 -13.15 0.12 -31.88
C LEU A 11 -13.97 0.59 -30.67
N VAL A 12 -15.22 0.99 -30.88
CA VAL A 12 -16.10 1.45 -29.79
C VAL A 12 -16.33 0.34 -28.77
N SER A 13 -16.65 -0.88 -29.21
CA SER A 13 -16.84 -2.03 -28.33
C SER A 13 -15.58 -2.37 -27.53
N TYR A 14 -14.39 -2.22 -28.12
CA TYR A 14 -13.11 -2.42 -27.42
C TYR A 14 -12.91 -1.40 -26.28
N PHE A 15 -13.14 -0.11 -26.54
CA PHE A 15 -13.00 0.93 -25.52
C PHE A 15 -14.05 0.80 -24.41
N VAL A 16 -15.29 0.47 -24.75
CA VAL A 16 -16.34 0.21 -23.76
C VAL A 16 -15.97 -0.99 -22.88
N SER A 17 -15.49 -2.08 -23.48
CA SER A 17 -15.03 -3.26 -22.73
C SER A 17 -13.78 -2.95 -21.88
N ALA A 18 -12.91 -2.05 -22.32
CA ALA A 18 -11.77 -1.60 -21.55
C ALA A 18 -12.16 -0.74 -20.35
N ALA A 19 -13.15 0.15 -20.51
CA ALA A 19 -13.63 1.02 -19.44
C ALA A 19 -14.51 0.27 -18.42
N ALA A 20 -15.30 -0.70 -18.87
CA ALA A 20 -16.17 -1.51 -18.01
C ALA A 20 -15.43 -2.63 -17.28
N ARG A 21 -14.15 -2.88 -17.60
CA ARG A 21 -13.35 -3.90 -16.91
C ARG A 21 -13.20 -3.55 -15.43
N PRO A 22 -13.45 -4.51 -14.52
CA PRO A 22 -13.20 -4.30 -13.10
C PRO A 22 -11.72 -3.95 -12.89
N LYS A 23 -11.47 -2.99 -12.00
CA LYS A 23 -10.10 -2.58 -11.67
C LYS A 23 -9.32 -3.79 -11.16
N PRO A 24 -8.04 -3.94 -11.54
CA PRO A 24 -7.20 -5.01 -11.03
C PRO A 24 -7.24 -5.06 -9.50
N PRO A 25 -7.27 -6.25 -8.89
CA PRO A 25 -7.22 -6.37 -7.44
C PRO A 25 -5.94 -5.73 -6.93
N GLN A 26 -6.08 -4.92 -5.87
CA GLN A 26 -4.92 -4.32 -5.22
C GLN A 26 -4.11 -5.43 -4.53
N PRO A 27 -2.76 -5.38 -4.59
CA PRO A 27 -1.95 -6.33 -3.85
C PRO A 27 -2.30 -6.27 -2.36
N LYS A 28 -2.31 -7.43 -1.71
CA LYS A 28 -2.58 -7.51 -0.27
C LYS A 28 -1.47 -6.74 0.47
N PRO A 29 -1.80 -5.87 1.44
CA PRO A 29 -0.78 -5.23 2.26
C PRO A 29 0.04 -6.29 3.00
N ALA A 30 1.34 -6.04 3.15
CA ALA A 30 2.17 -6.83 4.03
C ALA A 30 1.55 -6.82 5.45
N ALA A 31 1.35 -8.00 6.02
CA ALA A 31 0.83 -8.18 7.36
C ALA A 31 1.95 -8.05 8.39
N PHE A 32 1.58 -7.81 9.65
CA PHE A 32 2.55 -7.75 10.77
C PHE A 32 3.48 -8.97 10.81
N GLY A 33 2.94 -10.16 10.49
CA GLY A 33 3.69 -11.43 10.49
C GLY A 33 4.67 -11.62 9.32
N ASP A 34 4.65 -10.74 8.30
CA ASP A 34 5.60 -10.81 7.19
C ASP A 34 6.97 -10.20 7.55
N PHE A 35 7.08 -9.57 8.73
CA PHE A 35 8.27 -8.90 9.21
C PHE A 35 8.83 -9.57 10.46
N GLN A 36 10.15 -9.75 10.50
CA GLN A 36 10.85 -10.13 11.72
C GLN A 36 11.27 -8.88 12.48
N PHE A 37 10.51 -8.55 13.52
CA PHE A 37 10.85 -7.47 14.45
C PHE A 37 11.65 -8.02 15.64
N PRO A 38 12.58 -7.24 16.20
CA PRO A 38 13.16 -7.59 17.49
C PRO A 38 12.06 -7.60 18.55
N GLN A 39 11.79 -8.79 19.10
CA GLN A 39 10.83 -9.03 20.15
C GLN A 39 11.56 -9.19 21.48
N ALA A 40 11.00 -8.63 22.54
CA ALA A 40 11.53 -8.81 23.88
C ALA A 40 10.86 -10.00 24.58
N THR A 41 11.61 -10.69 25.42
CA THR A 41 11.09 -11.75 26.30
C THR A 41 10.31 -11.15 27.48
N GLU A 42 9.48 -11.97 28.12
CA GLU A 42 8.77 -11.56 29.33
C GLU A 42 9.77 -11.09 30.42
N GLY A 43 9.50 -9.93 31.03
CA GLY A 43 10.38 -9.31 32.03
C GLY A 43 11.44 -8.36 31.49
N THR A 44 11.62 -8.26 30.16
CA THR A 44 12.55 -7.29 29.57
C THR A 44 12.00 -5.86 29.72
N PRO A 45 12.78 -4.90 30.26
CA PRO A 45 12.33 -3.52 30.43
C PRO A 45 12.08 -2.83 29.09
N GLN A 46 10.96 -2.10 29.00
CA GLN A 46 10.58 -1.35 27.80
C GLN A 46 11.05 0.09 27.91
N ALA A 47 11.84 0.55 26.93
CA ALA A 47 12.28 1.93 26.84
C ALA A 47 11.52 2.67 25.73
N VAL A 48 10.91 3.81 26.05
CA VAL A 48 10.33 4.74 25.08
C VAL A 48 11.23 5.96 25.00
N ILE A 49 11.77 6.23 23.82
CA ILE A 49 12.74 7.30 23.59
C ILE A 49 12.04 8.43 22.85
N PHE A 50 12.22 9.66 23.34
CA PHE A 50 11.80 10.88 22.67
C PHE A 50 13.06 11.69 22.29
N GLY A 51 13.38 11.73 21.00
CA GLY A 51 14.61 12.37 20.49
C GLY A 51 15.68 11.36 20.10
N ASP A 52 16.92 11.83 19.93
CA ASP A 52 18.03 11.03 19.41
C ASP A 52 18.96 10.57 20.55
N VAL A 53 19.18 9.26 20.65
CA VAL A 53 20.11 8.64 21.63
C VAL A 53 20.66 7.34 21.07
N TRP A 54 21.87 6.97 21.49
CA TRP A 54 22.46 5.66 21.17
C TRP A 54 22.06 4.62 22.20
N ILE A 55 21.61 3.46 21.73
CA ILE A 55 21.25 2.30 22.57
C ILE A 55 21.90 1.04 22.01
N SER A 56 22.22 0.10 22.89
CA SER A 56 22.83 -1.18 22.53
C SER A 56 21.86 -2.19 21.93
N ASP A 57 20.57 -2.06 22.27
CA ASP A 57 19.51 -2.97 21.83
C ASP A 57 18.19 -2.20 21.66
N TRP A 58 17.31 -2.67 20.78
CA TRP A 58 16.03 -2.04 20.49
C TRP A 58 14.93 -3.08 20.30
N MET A 59 13.70 -2.72 20.66
CA MET A 59 12.52 -3.57 20.47
C MET A 59 11.38 -2.75 19.87
N VAL A 60 10.50 -3.41 19.12
CA VAL A 60 9.32 -2.76 18.54
C VAL A 60 8.13 -2.90 19.49
N LEU A 61 7.70 -1.79 20.08
CA LEU A 61 6.53 -1.75 20.98
C LEU A 61 5.19 -1.68 20.22
N GLY A 62 5.20 -1.10 19.02
CA GLY A 62 4.01 -0.99 18.20
C GLY A 62 4.35 -0.52 16.79
N VAL A 63 3.79 -1.21 15.80
CA VAL A 63 3.85 -0.83 14.38
C VAL A 63 2.43 -0.88 13.82
N GLY A 64 2.14 0.04 12.91
CA GLY A 64 0.83 0.14 12.29
C GLY A 64 0.92 0.72 10.89
N GLN A 65 -0.23 1.05 10.30
CA GLN A 65 -0.31 1.70 8.99
C GLN A 65 0.18 0.83 7.81
N TYR A 66 -0.23 -0.44 7.76
CA TYR A 66 -0.01 -1.34 6.62
C TYR A 66 -0.90 -0.99 5.42
N ARG A 67 -0.77 0.23 4.87
CA ARG A 67 -1.56 0.69 3.73
C ARG A 67 -0.80 0.40 2.43
N THR A 68 -1.50 -0.10 1.43
CA THR A 68 -0.98 -0.24 0.05
C THR A 68 -1.12 1.05 -0.77
N GLN A 69 -1.79 2.04 -0.21
CA GLN A 69 -1.92 3.36 -0.83
C GLN A 69 -0.79 4.29 -0.38
N ALA A 70 -0.22 5.02 -1.33
CA ALA A 70 0.77 6.04 -1.06
C ALA A 70 0.23 7.10 -0.06
N ILE A 71 1.09 7.56 0.83
CA ILE A 71 0.80 8.66 1.74
C ILE A 71 0.65 9.94 0.89
N LYS A 72 -0.59 10.41 0.72
CA LYS A 72 -0.87 11.65 0.01
C LYS A 72 -1.09 12.77 1.03
N GLN A 73 -0.22 13.77 1.03
CA GLN A 73 -0.53 15.03 1.69
C GLN A 73 -1.51 15.81 0.80
N LYS A 74 -2.72 16.08 1.31
CA LYS A 74 -3.71 16.92 0.60
C LYS A 74 -3.41 18.43 0.68
N GLY A 75 -2.34 18.83 1.37
CA GLY A 75 -2.08 20.23 1.67
C GLY A 75 -0.65 20.52 2.06
N GLY A 76 0.32 20.18 1.20
CA GLY A 76 1.65 20.78 1.23
C GLY A 76 1.66 22.00 0.33
N LYS A 77 0.96 23.08 0.73
CA LYS A 77 1.30 24.40 0.19
C LYS A 77 2.60 24.81 0.87
N LYS A 78 3.50 25.41 0.08
CA LYS A 78 4.64 26.16 0.61
C LYS A 78 4.24 27.03 1.79
#